data_AF-A0A6V7IMZ7-F1
#
_entry.id   AF-A0A6V7IMZ7-F1
#
_cell.length_a   1.000
_cell.length_b   1.000
_cell.length_c   1.000
_cell.angle_alpha   90.00
_cell.angle_beta   90.00
_cell.angle_gamma   90.00
#
_symmetry.space_group_name_H-M   'P 1'
#
loop_
_entity.id
_entity.type
_entity.pdbx_description
1 polymer ?
#
loop_
_entity_poly.entity_id
_entity_poly.type
_entity_poly.pdbx_seq_one_letter_code
_entity_poly.pdbx_strand_id
1 'polypeptide(L)'
;PRHLTRLDDRQWEYYDELAATANVPPIPPVIRKMLADVHEKRKHNFSTFKNYQYRILDKDNFSVCYRGICQDRKLQIENGFEIEKKQNI
;
A
#
# COMPACT_ATOMS: atom_id res chain seq x y z
N PRO A 1 20.28 20.08 -10.61
CA PRO A 1 18.93 19.46 -10.47
C PRO A 1 18.83 18.62 -9.18
N ARG A 2 18.23 19.16 -8.11
CA ARG A 2 18.25 18.57 -6.75
C ARG A 2 17.24 17.43 -6.50
N HIS A 3 16.52 16.95 -7.53
CA HIS A 3 15.45 15.94 -7.38
C HIS A 3 15.29 14.99 -8.58
N LEU A 4 16.33 14.80 -9.40
CA LEU A 4 16.24 13.95 -10.61
C LEU A 4 15.86 12.49 -10.29
N THR A 5 16.17 12.03 -9.07
CA THR A 5 15.96 10.65 -8.60
C THR A 5 14.64 10.44 -7.85
N ARG A 6 13.76 11.46 -7.78
CA ARG A 6 12.47 11.32 -7.09
C ARG A 6 11.46 10.65 -8.01
N LEU A 7 11.03 9.44 -7.66
CA LEU A 7 10.14 8.62 -8.51
C LEU A 7 8.64 8.80 -8.19
N ASP A 8 8.28 9.15 -6.95
CA ASP A 8 6.88 9.25 -6.50
C ASP A 8 6.04 8.04 -6.96
N ASP A 9 4.94 8.23 -7.69
CA ASP A 9 4.08 7.12 -8.16
C ASP A 9 4.73 6.26 -9.25
N ARG A 10 5.71 6.81 -9.98
CA ARG A 10 6.46 6.10 -11.05
C ARG A 10 7.40 5.02 -10.50
N GLN A 11 7.57 4.97 -9.18
CA GLN A 11 8.41 3.94 -8.55
C GLN A 11 7.92 2.53 -8.87
N TRP A 12 6.61 2.33 -9.02
CA TRP A 12 6.02 1.02 -9.25
C TRP A 12 6.33 0.50 -10.65
N GLU A 13 6.11 1.33 -11.66
CA GLU A 13 6.47 1.01 -13.05
C GLU A 13 7.97 0.72 -13.17
N TYR A 14 8.80 1.52 -12.51
CA TYR A 14 10.25 1.30 -12.46
C TYR A 14 10.61 -0.07 -11.85
N TYR A 15 9.97 -0.47 -10.75
CA TYR A 15 10.22 -1.79 -10.15
C TYR A 15 9.71 -2.94 -11.02
N ASP A 16 8.60 -2.76 -11.73
CA ASP A 16 8.07 -3.76 -12.66
C ASP A 16 9.03 -3.97 -13.86
N GLU A 17 9.57 -2.88 -14.43
CA GLU A 17 10.59 -2.94 -15.48
C GLU A 17 11.88 -3.65 -15.01
N LEU A 18 12.34 -3.34 -13.79
CA LEU A 18 13.50 -4.01 -13.20
C LEU A 18 13.25 -5.51 -12.99
N ALA A 19 12.07 -5.87 -12.49
CA ALA A 19 11.71 -7.27 -12.25
C ALA A 19 11.66 -8.06 -13.56
N ALA A 20 11.05 -7.48 -14.61
CA ALA A 20 11.01 -8.05 -15.95
C ALA A 20 12.43 -8.22 -16.53
N THR A 21 13.27 -7.20 -16.42
CA THR A 21 14.65 -7.21 -16.92
C THR A 21 15.51 -8.27 -16.22
N ALA A 22 15.35 -8.42 -14.90
CA ALA A 22 16.10 -9.38 -14.10
C ALA A 22 15.49 -10.78 -14.08
N ASN A 23 14.34 -11.00 -14.74
CA ASN A 23 13.56 -12.24 -14.73
C ASN A 23 13.25 -12.74 -13.30
N VAL A 24 12.83 -11.82 -12.43
CA VAL A 24 12.39 -12.12 -11.06
C VAL A 24 10.91 -11.78 -10.87
N PRO A 25 10.23 -12.37 -9.88
CA PRO A 25 8.85 -12.01 -9.59
C PRO A 25 8.70 -10.51 -9.26
N PRO A 26 7.68 -9.82 -9.79
CA PRO A 26 7.42 -8.43 -9.46
C PRO A 26 6.96 -8.27 -8.00
N ILE A 27 6.99 -7.05 -7.49
CA ILE A 27 6.53 -6.74 -6.14
C ILE A 27 5.02 -7.06 -6.04
N PRO A 28 4.58 -7.85 -5.04
CA PRO A 28 3.17 -8.20 -4.91
C PRO A 28 2.26 -6.96 -4.74
N PRO A 29 1.06 -6.94 -5.36
CA PRO A 29 0.14 -5.80 -5.26
C PRO A 29 -0.21 -5.39 -3.83
N VAL A 30 -0.31 -6.34 -2.90
CA VAL A 30 -0.55 -6.07 -1.48
C VAL A 30 0.47 -5.10 -0.87
N ILE A 31 1.74 -5.14 -1.29
CA ILE A 31 2.78 -4.26 -0.76
C ILE A 31 2.54 -2.82 -1.19
N ARG A 32 2.21 -2.60 -2.47
CA ARG A 32 1.84 -1.28 -3.00
C ARG A 32 0.61 -0.72 -2.25
N LYS A 33 -0.42 -1.55 -2.04
CA LYS A 33 -1.64 -1.17 -1.32
C LYS A 33 -1.35 -0.78 0.14
N MET A 34 -0.53 -1.57 0.83
CA MET A 34 -0.11 -1.27 2.21
C MET A 34 0.65 0.05 2.30
N LEU A 35 1.57 0.32 1.36
CA LEU A 35 2.36 1.54 1.36
C LEU A 35 1.53 2.80 1.05
N ALA A 36 0.55 2.69 0.14
CA ALA A 36 -0.42 3.75 -0.09
C ALA A 36 -1.20 4.08 1.20
N ASP A 37 -1.70 3.05 1.89
CA ASP A 37 -2.45 3.19 3.14
C ASP A 37 -1.59 3.82 4.28
N VAL A 38 -0.31 3.44 4.37
CA VAL A 38 0.66 4.06 5.29
C VAL A 38 0.91 5.53 4.94
N HIS A 39 1.03 5.86 3.66
CA HIS A 39 1.21 7.25 3.22
C HIS A 39 0.00 8.13 3.59
N GLU A 40 -1.22 7.65 3.37
CA GLU A 40 -2.43 8.37 3.76
C GLU A 40 -2.51 8.57 5.28
N LYS A 41 -2.24 7.53 6.07
CA LYS A 41 -2.19 7.64 7.54
C LYS A 41 -1.11 8.61 8.01
N ARG A 42 0.05 8.63 7.36
CA ARG A 42 1.14 9.56 7.66
C ARG A 42 0.75 11.01 7.38
N LYS A 43 0.05 11.27 6.25
CA LYS A 43 -0.47 12.61 5.93
C LYS A 43 -1.49 13.08 6.97
N HIS A 44 -2.32 12.16 7.47
CA HIS A 44 -3.35 12.49 8.45
C HIS A 44 -2.80 12.72 9.87
N ASN A 45 -1.94 11.83 10.38
CA ASN A 45 -1.32 11.99 11.69
C ASN A 45 0.12 11.46 11.73
N PHE A 46 1.06 12.39 11.57
CA PHE A 46 2.49 12.08 11.56
C PHE A 46 3.03 11.52 12.88
N SER A 47 2.41 11.83 14.02
CA SER A 47 2.91 11.39 15.34
C SER A 47 2.45 9.97 15.70
N THR A 48 1.33 9.51 15.14
CA THR A 48 0.70 8.24 15.57
C THR A 48 0.55 7.20 14.45
N PHE A 49 0.87 7.52 13.18
CA PHE A 49 0.75 6.56 12.07
C PHE A 49 1.61 5.30 12.24
N LYS A 50 2.64 5.32 13.10
CA LYS A 50 3.46 4.14 13.42
C LYS A 50 2.79 3.17 14.40
N ASN A 51 1.67 3.55 15.02
CA ASN A 51 0.90 2.67 15.91
C ASN A 51 0.00 1.68 15.16
N TYR A 52 -0.08 1.80 13.83
CA TYR A 52 -0.78 0.84 12.99
C TYR A 52 0.08 -0.41 12.78
N GLN A 53 -0.50 -1.58 12.99
CA GLN A 53 0.13 -2.88 12.77
C GLN A 53 -0.49 -3.53 11.53
N TYR A 54 0.34 -4.02 10.62
CA TYR A 54 -0.11 -4.61 9.38
C TYR A 54 0.22 -6.10 9.32
N ARG A 55 -0.67 -6.87 8.71
CA ARG A 55 -0.44 -8.28 8.41
C ARG A 55 -0.89 -8.58 6.99
N ILE A 56 0.01 -9.17 6.20
CA ILE A 56 -0.32 -9.66 4.86
C ILE A 56 -1.20 -10.91 5.01
N LEU A 57 -2.33 -10.93 4.31
CA LEU A 57 -3.26 -12.06 4.31
C LEU A 57 -3.03 -12.93 3.07
N ASP A 58 -2.83 -12.31 1.91
CA ASP A 58 -2.54 -12.97 0.64
C ASP A 58 -1.82 -12.01 -0.34
N LYS A 59 -1.74 -12.35 -1.63
CA LYS A 59 -1.05 -11.56 -2.67
C LYS A 59 -1.67 -10.18 -2.90
N ASP A 60 -2.92 -9.98 -2.49
CA ASP A 60 -3.72 -8.80 -2.78
C ASP A 60 -4.29 -8.11 -1.54
N ASN A 61 -4.37 -8.80 -0.40
CA ASN A 61 -5.08 -8.33 0.79
C ASN A 61 -4.18 -8.30 2.03
N PHE A 62 -4.46 -7.32 2.89
CA PHE A 62 -3.81 -7.16 4.19
C PHE A 62 -4.85 -6.80 5.26
N SER A 63 -4.53 -7.04 6.52
CA SER A 63 -5.26 -6.46 7.64
C SER A 63 -4.42 -5.38 8.31
N VAL A 64 -5.10 -4.39 8.88
CA VAL A 64 -4.49 -3.28 9.61
C VAL A 64 -5.17 -3.14 10.97
N CYS A 65 -4.38 -3.08 12.03
CA CYS A 65 -4.85 -2.90 13.39
C CYS A 65 -4.34 -1.57 13.96
N TYR A 66 -5.20 -0.86 14.69
CA TYR A 66 -4.80 0.31 15.48
C TYR A 66 -5.18 0.07 16.93
N ARG A 67 -4.17 0.04 17.82
CA ARG A 67 -4.37 -0.18 19.27
C ARG A 67 -5.23 -1.43 19.57
N GLY A 68 -5.02 -2.52 18.84
CA GLY A 68 -5.74 -3.78 19.03
C GLY A 68 -7.06 -3.91 18.28
N ILE A 69 -7.55 -2.87 17.60
CA ILE A 69 -8.74 -2.93 16.75
C ILE A 69 -8.30 -3.20 15.31
N CYS A 70 -8.67 -4.36 14.76
CA CYS A 70 -8.24 -4.83 13.44
C CYS A 70 -9.33 -4.68 12.37
N GLN A 71 -8.92 -4.30 11.17
CA GLN A 71 -9.76 -4.21 9.98
C GLN A 71 -9.09 -4.96 8.83
N ASP A 72 -9.82 -5.90 8.23
CA ASP A 72 -9.39 -6.56 7.00
C ASP A 72 -9.65 -5.63 5.82
N ARG A 73 -8.59 -5.34 5.05
CA ARG A 73 -8.66 -4.45 3.90
C ARG A 73 -8.68 -5.29 2.64
N LYS A 74 -9.90 -5.50 2.13
CA LYS A 74 -10.17 -6.08 0.80
C LYS A 74 -10.70 -4.95 -0.08
N LEU A 75 -9.97 -4.59 -1.13
CA LEU A 75 -10.43 -3.61 -2.11
C LEU A 75 -11.10 -4.32 -3.27
N GLN A 76 -12.39 -4.03 -3.49
CA GLN A 76 -13.04 -4.23 -4.79
C GLN A 76 -12.58 -3.07 -5.69
N ILE A 77 -11.90 -3.38 -6.79
CA ILE A 77 -11.53 -2.39 -7.80
C ILE A 77 -12.79 -2.13 -8.63
N GLU A 78 -13.49 -1.01 -8.38
CA GLU A 78 -14.47 -0.48 -9.32
C GLU A 78 -13.94 0.84 -9.92
N ASN A 79 -13.72 0.83 -11.23
CA ASN A 79 -13.63 2.03 -12.09
C ASN A 79 -12.61 3.11 -11.68
N GLY A 80 -11.39 2.74 -11.30
CA GLY A 80 -10.26 3.68 -11.27
C GLY A 80 -10.34 4.79 -10.21
N PHE A 81 -11.23 4.67 -9.22
CA PHE A 81 -11.29 5.55 -8.06
C PHE A 81 -11.17 4.72 -6.78
N GLU A 82 -10.23 5.09 -5.90
CA GLU A 82 -10.08 4.49 -4.58
C GLU A 82 -11.28 4.88 -3.70
N ILE A 83 -12.22 3.96 -3.50
CA ILE A 83 -13.31 4.14 -2.55
C ILE A 83 -13.07 3.19 -1.37
N GLU A 84 -12.70 3.76 -0.23
CA GLU A 84 -12.58 3.05 1.05
C GLU A 84 -13.98 2.59 1.50
N LYS A 85 -14.33 1.32 1.30
CA LYS A 85 -15.51 0.73 1.97
C LYS A 85 -15.07 0.02 3.24
N LYS A 86 -15.42 0.60 4.38
CA LYS A 86 -15.32 -0.04 5.70
C LYS A 86 -16.45 -1.08 5.78
N GLN A 87 -16.11 -2.36 5.77
CA GLN A 87 -17.04 -3.41 6.18
C GLN A 87 -16.80 -3.68 7.66
N ASN A 88 -17.69 -3.14 8.52
CA ASN A 88 -17.74 -3.52 9.92
C ASN A 88 -18.41 -4.90 10.02
N ILE A 89 -17.82 -5.80 10.82
CA ILE A 89 -18.49 -6.98 11.37
C ILE A 89 -19.28 -6.52 12.61
#